data_AF-A0A8S3U756-F1
#
_entry.id   AF-A0A8S3U756-F1
#
_cell.length_a   1.000
_cell.length_b   1.000
_cell.length_c   1.000
_cell.angle_alpha   90.00
_cell.angle_beta   90.00
_cell.angle_gamma   90.00
#
_symmetry.space_group_name_H-M   'P 1'
#
loop_
_entity.id
_entity.type
_entity.pdbx_description
1 polymer ?
#
loop_
_entity_poly.entity_id
_entity_poly.type
_entity_poly.pdbx_seq_one_letter_code
_entity_poly.pdbx_strand_id
1 'polypeptide(L)'
;MVAITESTDLNFEIAVMIAKIKESMANYMRKGSGWVFDHIEQLKIYLNNFKPLAGSSYIPLPSELARRKAIINVQNKDDQCFLWAILSALHHKEVDGNHAYRLNQYKMWEKELNFDGIELPVSPKAIDKFETRNANLNINIFGFDGVNEDEEEDLQLYTLRISKNNGAQHVDVLFLTGTDKQHYCWINSISRLLSSQVTEHGHDILFCLKCMNHFSRQEILDEHMEYCGQKKAVRIEMPEEGTPLASKATNVR
;
A
#
# COMPACT_ATOMS: atom_id res chain seq x y z
N MET A 1 -11.44 -5.03 -3.94
CA MET A 1 -11.01 -5.28 -5.34
C MET A 1 -9.54 -5.68 -5.31
N VAL A 2 -9.08 -6.72 -6.02
CA VAL A 2 -7.63 -7.02 -6.10
C VAL A 2 -7.10 -6.38 -7.37
N ALA A 3 -6.25 -5.36 -7.22
CA ALA A 3 -5.54 -4.78 -8.35
C ALA A 3 -4.50 -5.78 -8.86
N ILE A 4 -4.74 -6.36 -10.03
CA ILE A 4 -3.83 -7.30 -10.68
C ILE A 4 -2.94 -6.50 -11.63
N THR A 5 -1.65 -6.42 -11.32
CA THR A 5 -0.63 -5.78 -12.16
C THR A 5 0.21 -6.84 -12.86
N GLU A 6 1.05 -6.47 -13.84
CA GLU A 6 1.95 -7.45 -14.49
C GLU A 6 2.98 -8.09 -13.55
N SER A 7 3.24 -7.49 -12.37
CA SER A 7 4.08 -8.10 -11.33
C SER A 7 3.31 -9.06 -10.42
N THR A 8 1.98 -9.11 -10.56
CA THR A 8 1.13 -10.01 -9.80
C THR A 8 1.20 -11.40 -10.40
N ASP A 9 1.60 -12.39 -9.61
CA ASP A 9 1.45 -13.79 -9.99
C ASP A 9 -0.05 -14.11 -10.02
N LEU A 10 -0.61 -14.11 -11.24
CA LEU A 10 -2.03 -14.31 -11.48
C LEU A 10 -2.53 -15.66 -10.96
N ASN A 11 -1.70 -16.71 -11.08
CA ASN A 11 -2.06 -18.04 -10.60
C ASN A 11 -2.16 -18.06 -9.08
N PHE A 12 -1.26 -17.34 -8.42
CA PHE A 12 -1.27 -17.19 -6.97
C PHE A 12 -2.49 -16.41 -6.47
N GLU A 13 -2.84 -15.28 -7.11
CA GLU A 13 -4.02 -14.51 -6.69
C GLU A 13 -5.33 -15.25 -6.96
N ILE A 14 -5.43 -15.99 -8.07
CA ILE A 14 -6.57 -16.89 -8.33
C ILE A 14 -6.66 -17.97 -7.24
N ALA A 15 -5.53 -18.58 -6.85
CA ALA A 15 -5.51 -19.57 -5.78
C ALA A 15 -5.96 -19.00 -4.43
N VAL A 16 -5.60 -17.75 -4.12
CA VAL A 16 -6.02 -17.04 -2.90
C VAL A 16 -7.53 -16.76 -2.92
N MET A 17 -8.06 -16.27 -4.04
CA MET A 17 -9.51 -16.03 -4.18
C MET A 17 -10.29 -17.34 -4.02
N ILE A 18 -9.81 -18.43 -4.62
CA ILE A 18 -10.40 -19.76 -4.46
C ILE A 18 -10.33 -20.23 -2.99
N ALA A 19 -9.21 -19.99 -2.30
CA ALA A 19 -9.07 -20.37 -0.89
C ALA A 19 -10.06 -19.62 0.02
N LYS A 20 -10.25 -18.31 -0.19
CA LYS A 20 -11.25 -17.52 0.54
C LYS A 20 -12.68 -18.02 0.30
N ILE A 21 -13.00 -18.38 -0.95
CA ILE A 21 -14.30 -18.98 -1.27
C ILE A 21 -14.48 -20.29 -0.51
N LYS A 22 -13.47 -21.19 -0.53
CA LYS A 22 -13.49 -22.46 0.22
C LYS A 22 -13.64 -22.27 1.72
N GLU A 23 -12.97 -21.28 2.29
CA GLU A 23 -13.04 -20.97 3.72
C GLU A 23 -14.41 -20.41 4.11
N SER A 24 -14.97 -19.49 3.29
CA SER A 24 -16.33 -18.98 3.47
C SER A 24 -17.36 -20.12 3.41
N MET A 25 -17.22 -21.03 2.45
CA MET A 25 -18.06 -22.23 2.33
C MET A 25 -17.96 -23.13 3.59
N ALA A 26 -16.74 -23.41 4.05
CA ALA A 26 -16.53 -24.23 5.25
C ALA A 26 -17.10 -23.58 6.52
N ASN A 27 -16.96 -22.26 6.65
CA ASN A 27 -17.53 -21.49 7.77
C ASN A 27 -19.05 -21.47 7.72
N TYR A 28 -19.66 -21.38 6.53
CA TYR A 28 -21.11 -21.43 6.37
C TYR A 28 -21.67 -22.81 6.77
N MET A 29 -21.02 -23.89 6.33
CA MET A 29 -21.40 -25.27 6.68
C MET A 29 -21.26 -25.58 8.18
N ARG A 30 -20.34 -24.91 8.89
CA ARG A 30 -20.10 -25.13 10.34
C ARG A 30 -21.13 -24.45 11.26
N LYS A 31 -22.02 -23.60 10.74
CA LYS A 31 -23.01 -22.85 11.55
C LYS A 31 -24.25 -23.66 11.97
N GLY A 32 -24.27 -24.98 11.74
CA GLY A 32 -25.28 -25.89 12.32
C GLY A 32 -26.70 -25.72 11.77
N SER A 33 -26.90 -24.96 10.68
CA SER A 33 -28.21 -24.69 10.07
C SER A 33 -28.74 -25.82 9.19
N GLY A 34 -27.96 -26.89 8.96
CA GLY A 34 -28.32 -28.00 8.07
C GLY A 34 -28.16 -27.71 6.57
N TRP A 35 -27.61 -26.55 6.21
CA TRP A 35 -27.36 -26.19 4.81
C TRP A 35 -26.11 -26.90 4.30
N VAL A 36 -26.25 -27.61 3.17
CA VAL A 36 -25.15 -28.27 2.48
C VAL A 36 -24.84 -27.46 1.22
N PHE A 37 -23.59 -27.09 1.06
CA PHE A 37 -23.11 -26.49 -0.17
C PHE A 37 -23.19 -27.51 -1.31
N ASP A 38 -23.83 -27.16 -2.41
CA ASP A 38 -23.95 -28.02 -3.59
C ASP A 38 -22.84 -27.71 -4.62
N HIS A 39 -22.93 -26.59 -5.34
CA HIS A 39 -21.91 -26.18 -6.31
C HIS A 39 -21.87 -24.66 -6.57
N ILE A 40 -20.80 -24.18 -7.22
CA ILE A 40 -20.68 -22.78 -7.69
C ILE A 40 -21.17 -22.72 -9.14
N GLU A 41 -22.19 -21.92 -9.43
CA GLU A 41 -22.69 -21.74 -10.81
C GLU A 41 -21.70 -20.96 -11.71
N GLN A 42 -21.11 -19.87 -11.21
CA GLN A 42 -20.19 -19.05 -11.99
C GLN A 42 -19.21 -18.26 -11.14
N LEU A 43 -17.94 -18.22 -11.57
CA LEU A 43 -16.91 -17.31 -11.07
C LEU A 43 -16.54 -16.33 -12.18
N LYS A 44 -16.76 -15.02 -11.96
CA LYS A 44 -16.38 -13.96 -12.91
C LYS A 44 -15.18 -13.20 -12.38
N ILE A 45 -14.11 -13.15 -13.16
CA ILE A 45 -12.94 -12.32 -12.91
C ILE A 45 -12.93 -11.21 -13.97
N TYR A 46 -13.06 -9.97 -13.54
CA TYR A 46 -12.96 -8.81 -14.43
C TYR A 46 -11.50 -8.35 -14.48
N LEU A 47 -10.88 -8.51 -15.64
CA LEU A 47 -9.52 -8.05 -15.90
C LEU A 47 -9.61 -6.81 -16.79
N ASN A 48 -9.25 -5.64 -16.24
CA ASN A 48 -9.11 -4.42 -17.04
C ASN A 48 -7.67 -4.27 -17.49
N ASN A 49 -7.47 -4.04 -18.80
CA ASN A 49 -6.17 -3.68 -19.35
C ASN A 49 -5.77 -2.29 -18.84
N PHE A 50 -4.93 -2.27 -17.81
CA PHE A 50 -4.33 -1.04 -17.32
C PHE A 50 -3.18 -0.65 -18.24
N LYS A 51 -3.39 0.33 -19.12
CA LYS A 51 -2.29 1.07 -19.75
C LYS A 51 -1.94 2.23 -18.83
N PRO A 52 -0.81 2.19 -18.10
CA PRO A 52 -0.42 3.34 -17.32
C PRO A 52 -0.08 4.49 -18.28
N LEU A 53 -0.95 5.50 -18.35
CA LEU A 53 -0.63 6.76 -18.98
C LEU A 53 0.25 7.54 -18.01
N ALA A 54 1.54 7.20 -18.03
CA ALA A 54 2.67 8.09 -17.79
C ALA A 54 2.36 9.32 -16.89
N GLY A 55 2.85 9.30 -15.63
CA GLY A 55 2.60 10.34 -14.62
C GLY A 55 3.08 11.75 -14.96
N SER A 56 2.22 12.55 -15.59
CA SER A 56 2.57 13.88 -16.09
C SER A 56 2.51 14.95 -14.99
N SER A 57 1.42 15.73 -15.00
CA SER A 57 1.25 16.95 -14.22
C SER A 57 0.31 16.75 -13.03
N TYR A 58 0.21 17.77 -12.17
CA TYR A 58 -0.66 17.82 -11.00
C TYR A 58 -2.08 17.29 -11.24
N ILE A 59 -2.50 16.41 -10.33
CA ILE A 59 -3.89 15.97 -10.16
C ILE A 59 -4.31 16.37 -8.75
N PRO A 60 -5.45 17.06 -8.55
CA PRO A 60 -5.93 17.38 -7.21
C PRO A 60 -6.23 16.11 -6.42
N LEU A 61 -5.93 16.13 -5.12
CA LEU A 61 -6.31 15.03 -4.23
C LEU A 61 -7.84 14.94 -4.16
N PRO A 62 -8.41 13.72 -4.18
CA PRO A 62 -9.75 13.47 -3.69
C PRO A 62 -9.96 14.09 -2.30
N SER A 63 -11.18 14.58 -2.03
CA SER A 63 -11.53 15.31 -0.80
C SER A 63 -11.18 14.53 0.47
N GLU A 64 -11.34 13.22 0.40
CA GLU A 64 -11.23 12.30 1.52
C GLU A 64 -9.77 12.13 1.91
N LEU A 65 -8.87 12.07 0.92
CA LEU A 65 -7.42 12.07 1.11
C LEU A 65 -6.92 13.45 1.59
N ALA A 66 -7.42 14.54 0.98
CA ALA A 66 -7.02 15.90 1.32
C ALA A 66 -7.34 16.24 2.79
N ARG A 67 -8.49 15.79 3.30
CA ARG A 67 -8.94 16.03 4.68
C ARG A 67 -7.99 15.43 5.72
N ARG A 68 -7.32 14.31 5.42
CA ARG A 68 -6.39 13.66 6.35
C ARG A 68 -5.09 14.44 6.58
N LYS A 69 -4.75 15.39 5.69
CA LYS A 69 -3.52 16.20 5.76
C LYS A 69 -2.24 15.35 5.90
N ALA A 70 -2.24 14.16 5.31
CA ALA A 70 -1.16 13.19 5.38
C ALA A 70 -0.38 13.04 4.07
N ILE A 71 -0.70 13.87 3.07
CA ILE A 71 -0.13 13.78 1.73
C ILE A 71 0.36 15.17 1.32
N ILE A 72 1.59 15.25 0.84
CA ILE A 72 2.11 16.43 0.15
C ILE A 72 1.99 16.19 -1.34
N ASN A 73 1.11 16.96 -1.95
CA ASN A 73 0.85 16.94 -3.39
C ASN A 73 1.51 18.18 -4.02
N VAL A 74 2.68 17.99 -4.63
CA VAL A 74 3.45 19.07 -5.25
C VAL A 74 2.84 19.43 -6.60
N GLN A 75 2.49 20.72 -6.75
CA GLN A 75 1.85 21.24 -7.95
C GLN A 75 2.86 21.43 -9.09
N ASN A 76 2.97 20.44 -9.96
CA ASN A 76 3.83 20.47 -11.15
C ASN A 76 3.06 20.63 -12.47
N LYS A 77 3.73 21.17 -13.49
CA LYS A 77 3.21 21.32 -14.87
C LYS A 77 3.98 20.49 -15.90
N ASP A 78 5.10 19.90 -15.48
CA ASP A 78 5.97 19.03 -16.27
C ASP A 78 5.58 17.54 -16.08
N ASP A 79 6.39 16.64 -16.63
CA ASP A 79 6.22 15.18 -16.50
C ASP A 79 7.10 14.58 -15.39
N GLN A 80 7.42 15.37 -14.36
CA GLN A 80 8.37 15.01 -13.31
C GLN A 80 7.72 14.84 -11.93
N CYS A 81 6.42 14.52 -11.86
CA CYS A 81 5.74 14.38 -10.58
C CYS A 81 6.39 13.35 -9.64
N PHE A 82 6.98 12.28 -10.18
CA PHE A 82 7.75 11.32 -9.38
C PHE A 82 8.97 11.98 -8.71
N LEU A 83 9.78 12.75 -9.46
CA LEU A 83 10.90 13.53 -8.91
C LEU A 83 10.40 14.42 -7.76
N TRP A 84 9.34 15.20 -8.01
CA TRP A 84 8.82 16.15 -7.04
C TRP A 84 8.26 15.47 -5.78
N ALA A 85 7.64 14.30 -5.92
CA ALA A 85 7.21 13.49 -4.78
C ALA A 85 8.41 13.05 -3.92
N ILE A 86 9.46 12.50 -4.54
CA ILE A 86 10.66 12.06 -3.79
C ILE A 86 11.36 13.26 -3.14
N LEU A 87 11.59 14.35 -3.87
CA LEU A 87 12.21 15.56 -3.30
C LEU A 87 11.39 16.14 -2.15
N SER A 88 10.05 16.09 -2.23
CA SER A 88 9.21 16.51 -1.12
C SER A 88 9.39 15.63 0.11
N ALA A 89 9.65 14.32 -0.05
CA ALA A 89 9.94 13.43 1.07
C ALA A 89 11.33 13.65 1.68
N LEU A 90 12.31 14.03 0.85
CA LEU A 90 13.69 14.26 1.30
C LEU A 90 13.84 15.61 2.00
N HIS A 91 13.21 16.65 1.45
CA HIS A 91 13.49 18.04 1.82
C HIS A 91 12.32 18.74 2.53
N HIS A 92 11.39 17.98 3.11
CA HIS A 92 10.22 18.57 3.76
C HIS A 92 10.54 19.41 5.01
N LYS A 93 11.73 19.25 5.59
CA LYS A 93 12.16 19.98 6.81
C LYS A 93 12.86 21.29 6.47
N GLU A 94 13.35 21.41 5.24
CA GLU A 94 14.13 22.51 4.70
C GLU A 94 13.23 23.58 4.04
N VAL A 95 11.97 23.25 3.79
CA VAL A 95 10.99 24.10 3.11
C VAL A 95 9.94 24.66 4.08
N ASP A 96 9.21 25.70 3.67
CA ASP A 96 8.06 26.19 4.42
C ASP A 96 6.92 25.17 4.36
N GLY A 97 6.64 24.52 5.49
CA GLY A 97 5.60 23.51 5.65
C GLY A 97 4.19 23.99 5.27
N ASN A 98 3.88 25.29 5.40
CA ASN A 98 2.58 25.83 5.00
C ASN A 98 2.40 25.89 3.48
N HIS A 99 3.51 25.86 2.75
CA HIS A 99 3.55 25.99 1.31
C HIS A 99 4.23 24.79 0.65
N ALA A 100 4.32 23.64 1.33
CA ALA A 100 5.02 22.45 0.86
C ALA A 100 4.46 21.87 -0.46
N TYR A 101 3.26 22.29 -0.89
CA TYR A 101 2.68 21.95 -2.20
C TYR A 101 3.33 22.72 -3.38
N ARG A 102 4.13 23.76 -3.11
CA ARG A 102 4.72 24.60 -4.17
C ARG A 102 6.00 24.01 -4.72
N LEU A 103 6.00 23.68 -6.01
CA LEU A 103 7.17 23.14 -6.73
C LEU A 103 8.43 23.98 -6.57
N ASN A 104 8.32 25.31 -6.59
CA ASN A 104 9.48 26.20 -6.49
C ASN A 104 10.30 26.02 -5.20
N GLN A 105 9.72 25.46 -4.13
CA GLN A 105 10.47 25.18 -2.90
C GLN A 105 11.50 24.07 -3.09
N TYR A 106 11.29 23.15 -4.05
CA TYR A 106 12.15 21.98 -4.24
C TYR A 106 13.15 22.11 -5.40
N LYS A 107 13.05 23.18 -6.21
CA LYS A 107 13.86 23.35 -7.43
C LYS A 107 15.36 23.30 -7.19
N MET A 108 15.83 23.72 -6.02
CA MET A 108 17.26 23.71 -5.72
C MET A 108 17.86 22.28 -5.70
N TRP A 109 17.03 21.26 -5.48
CA TRP A 109 17.41 19.85 -5.43
C TRP A 109 17.03 19.05 -6.70
N GLU A 110 16.60 19.71 -7.77
CA GLU A 110 16.15 19.07 -9.01
C GLU A 110 17.17 18.07 -9.59
N LYS A 111 18.46 18.31 -9.37
CA LYS A 111 19.58 17.48 -9.88
C LYS A 111 20.14 16.47 -8.87
N GLU A 112 19.53 16.34 -7.69
CA GLU A 112 20.05 15.45 -6.63
C GLU A 112 19.86 13.97 -6.95
N LEU A 113 18.78 13.63 -7.66
CA LEU A 113 18.37 12.26 -7.92
C LEU A 113 18.86 11.77 -9.29
N ASN A 114 19.40 10.55 -9.34
CA ASN A 114 19.86 9.94 -10.59
C ASN A 114 18.70 9.27 -11.33
N PHE A 115 18.31 9.86 -12.46
CA PHE A 115 17.35 9.24 -13.37
C PHE A 115 18.02 8.48 -14.53
N ASP A 116 19.21 8.86 -14.99
CA ASP A 116 19.91 8.39 -16.21
C ASP A 116 19.01 7.60 -17.18
N GLY A 117 19.28 6.42 -17.73
CA GLY A 117 18.30 5.68 -18.56
C GLY A 117 16.92 5.28 -17.95
N ILE A 118 16.20 6.15 -17.25
CA ILE A 118 14.78 6.04 -16.88
C ILE A 118 13.99 7.06 -17.70
N GLU A 119 12.98 6.58 -18.41
CA GLU A 119 12.10 7.46 -19.18
C GLU A 119 11.13 8.18 -18.26
N LEU A 120 10.93 9.47 -18.55
CA LEU A 120 9.92 10.29 -17.92
C LEU A 120 8.66 10.31 -18.78
N PRO A 121 7.48 10.33 -18.15
CA PRO A 121 7.28 10.18 -16.71
C PRO A 121 7.48 8.74 -16.21
N VAL A 122 7.92 8.62 -14.96
CA VAL A 122 8.32 7.33 -14.38
C VAL A 122 7.11 6.40 -14.25
N SER A 123 7.17 5.23 -14.88
CA SER A 123 6.19 4.17 -14.64
C SER A 123 6.51 3.38 -13.37
N PRO A 124 5.51 2.77 -12.70
CA PRO A 124 5.77 1.92 -11.54
C PRO A 124 6.82 0.80 -11.78
N LYS A 125 6.92 0.31 -13.02
CA LYS A 125 7.88 -0.73 -13.43
C LYS A 125 9.33 -0.23 -13.44
N ALA A 126 9.55 1.06 -13.67
CA ALA A 126 10.88 1.65 -13.75
C ALA A 126 11.49 1.97 -12.35
N ILE A 127 10.71 1.82 -11.28
CA ILE A 127 11.13 2.21 -9.93
C ILE A 127 12.20 1.26 -9.36
N ASP A 128 12.17 -0.03 -9.70
CA ASP A 128 13.27 -0.96 -9.33
C ASP A 128 14.62 -0.47 -9.88
N LYS A 129 14.62 0.05 -11.11
CA LYS A 129 15.80 0.63 -11.76
C LYS A 129 16.21 1.96 -11.12
N PHE A 130 15.23 2.75 -10.67
CA PHE A 130 15.48 3.99 -9.93
C PHE A 130 16.15 3.73 -8.58
N GLU A 131 15.63 2.79 -7.78
CA GLU A 131 16.22 2.41 -6.50
C GLU A 131 17.65 1.90 -6.66
N THR A 132 17.92 1.10 -7.72
CA THR A 132 19.28 0.60 -8.01
C THR A 132 20.29 1.73 -8.22
N ARG A 133 19.84 2.89 -8.71
CA ARG A 133 20.70 4.06 -8.98
C ARG A 133 20.78 5.03 -7.81
N ASN A 134 19.83 4.95 -6.90
CA ASN A 134 19.72 5.79 -5.72
C ASN A 134 19.67 4.86 -4.50
N ALA A 135 20.76 4.12 -4.25
CA ALA A 135 20.81 2.96 -3.35
C ALA A 135 20.39 3.21 -1.89
N ASN A 136 20.29 4.47 -1.47
CA ASN A 136 19.82 4.85 -0.14
C ASN A 136 18.29 4.98 -0.05
N LEU A 137 17.57 4.92 -1.17
CA LEU A 137 16.13 5.13 -1.26
C LEU A 137 15.39 3.83 -1.53
N ASN A 138 14.37 3.56 -0.72
CA ASN A 138 13.39 2.52 -0.92
C ASN A 138 12.02 3.16 -1.10
N ILE A 139 11.35 2.86 -2.20
CA ILE A 139 10.10 3.49 -2.58
C ILE A 139 8.95 2.49 -2.38
N ASN A 140 7.96 2.86 -1.59
CA ASN A 140 6.70 2.13 -1.54
C ASN A 140 5.67 2.90 -2.37
N ILE A 141 4.83 2.17 -3.10
CA ILE A 141 3.78 2.74 -3.94
C ILE A 141 2.44 2.22 -3.48
N PHE A 142 1.54 3.13 -3.22
CA PHE A 142 0.15 2.85 -2.86
C PHE A 142 -0.77 3.41 -3.92
N GLY A 143 -1.84 2.68 -4.24
CA GLY A 143 -2.97 3.16 -5.00
C GLY A 143 -4.14 3.50 -4.09
N PHE A 144 -5.10 4.23 -4.64
CA PHE A 144 -6.35 4.60 -3.97
C PHE A 144 -7.52 4.24 -4.87
N ASP A 145 -8.47 3.47 -4.34
CA ASP A 145 -9.65 2.98 -5.09
C ASP A 145 -10.95 3.72 -4.69
N GLY A 146 -10.83 4.80 -3.93
CA GLY A 146 -11.96 5.52 -3.38
C GLY A 146 -12.23 5.13 -1.93
N VAL A 147 -13.50 5.13 -1.58
CA VAL A 147 -13.98 5.07 -0.21
C VAL A 147 -14.94 3.90 -0.10
N ASN A 148 -14.90 3.18 1.01
CA ASN A 148 -15.87 2.13 1.28
C ASN A 148 -17.22 2.76 1.58
N GLU A 149 -18.19 2.57 0.69
CA GLU A 149 -19.57 3.07 0.86
C GLU A 149 -20.29 2.37 2.02
N ASP A 150 -19.88 1.15 2.35
CA ASP A 150 -20.49 0.34 3.42
C ASP A 150 -19.91 0.63 4.82
N GLU A 151 -18.74 1.27 4.90
CA GLU A 151 -17.96 1.47 6.15
C GLU A 151 -17.58 2.95 6.32
N GLU A 152 -18.59 3.82 6.46
CA GLU A 152 -18.50 5.23 6.92
C GLU A 152 -17.19 5.98 6.58
N GLU A 153 -16.91 6.15 5.29
CA GLU A 153 -15.79 6.95 4.78
C GLU A 153 -14.37 6.34 4.91
N ASP A 154 -14.26 5.02 5.05
CA ASP A 154 -12.98 4.32 5.06
C ASP A 154 -12.26 4.41 3.69
N LEU A 155 -11.05 4.96 3.69
CA LEU A 155 -10.20 5.05 2.50
C LEU A 155 -9.73 3.64 2.09
N GLN A 156 -9.98 3.29 0.84
CA GLN A 156 -9.49 2.06 0.23
C GLN A 156 -8.12 2.29 -0.40
N LEU A 157 -7.07 2.26 0.44
CA LEU A 157 -5.69 2.19 -0.03
C LEU A 157 -5.26 0.75 -0.28
N TYR A 158 -4.52 0.55 -1.36
CA TYR A 158 -3.93 -0.75 -1.68
C TYR A 158 -2.48 -0.61 -2.08
N THR A 159 -1.70 -1.63 -1.75
CA THR A 159 -0.27 -1.67 -2.05
C THR A 159 -0.04 -2.04 -3.51
N LEU A 160 0.56 -1.14 -4.28
CA LEU A 160 0.99 -1.39 -5.67
C LEU A 160 2.39 -2.01 -5.71
N ARG A 161 3.29 -1.54 -4.85
CA ARG A 161 4.67 -2.01 -4.76
C ARG A 161 5.23 -1.71 -3.37
N ILE A 162 5.91 -2.69 -2.78
CA ILE A 162 6.78 -2.47 -1.61
C ILE A 162 8.21 -2.74 -2.06
N SER A 163 9.13 -1.87 -1.68
CA SER A 163 10.54 -2.10 -1.96
C SER A 163 10.99 -3.41 -1.31
N LYS A 164 11.81 -4.18 -2.04
CA LYS A 164 12.38 -5.44 -1.54
C LYS A 164 13.62 -5.21 -0.68
N ASN A 165 14.12 -3.97 -0.66
CA ASN A 165 15.34 -3.60 0.00
C ASN A 165 15.06 -3.15 1.44
N ASN A 166 15.95 -3.53 2.36
CA ASN A 166 15.94 -3.09 3.76
C ASN A 166 16.81 -1.83 3.95
N GLY A 167 16.95 -0.99 2.92
CA GLY A 167 17.72 0.26 3.00
C GLY A 167 17.20 1.21 4.08
N ALA A 168 17.99 2.22 4.41
CA ALA A 168 17.74 3.07 5.57
C ALA A 168 16.54 4.02 5.43
N GLN A 169 16.21 4.45 4.20
CA GLN A 169 15.17 5.47 3.99
C GLN A 169 14.05 4.94 3.10
N HIS A 170 12.88 4.74 3.71
CA HIS A 170 11.65 4.41 3.00
C HIS A 170 10.88 5.69 2.68
N VAL A 171 10.40 5.78 1.44
CA VAL A 171 9.54 6.85 0.94
C VAL A 171 8.24 6.24 0.45
N ASP A 172 7.16 6.58 1.14
CA ASP A 172 5.81 6.13 0.80
C ASP A 172 5.18 7.11 -0.20
N VAL A 173 4.82 6.62 -1.38
CA VAL A 173 4.29 7.43 -2.48
C VAL A 173 2.90 6.96 -2.86
N LEU A 174 1.96 7.89 -2.95
CA LEU A 174 0.64 7.66 -3.51
C LEU A 174 0.69 7.84 -5.02
N PHE A 175 0.13 6.88 -5.75
CA PHE A 175 -0.04 6.92 -7.19
C PHE A 175 -1.51 7.16 -7.54
N LEU A 176 -1.80 8.37 -8.00
CA LEU A 176 -3.13 8.78 -8.43
C LEU A 176 -3.28 8.58 -9.94
N THR A 177 -4.43 8.07 -10.35
CA THR A 177 -4.83 7.97 -11.76
C THR A 177 -6.08 8.81 -11.97
N GLY A 178 -5.97 9.86 -12.78
CA GLY A 178 -7.08 10.65 -13.28
C GLY A 178 -7.58 10.12 -14.63
N THR A 179 -8.46 10.88 -15.29
CA THR A 179 -9.01 10.51 -16.61
C THR A 179 -7.93 10.38 -17.68
N ASP A 180 -6.99 11.33 -17.71
CA ASP A 180 -6.00 11.46 -18.80
C ASP A 180 -4.56 11.53 -18.29
N LYS A 181 -4.37 11.52 -16.97
CA LYS A 181 -3.09 11.80 -16.33
C LYS A 181 -2.88 10.89 -15.14
N GLN A 182 -1.62 10.68 -14.79
CA GLN A 182 -1.22 10.05 -13.54
C GLN A 182 -0.36 11.02 -12.73
N HIS A 183 -0.31 10.82 -11.42
CA HIS A 183 0.41 11.73 -10.54
C HIS A 183 0.92 11.03 -9.29
N TYR A 184 2.17 11.29 -8.93
CA TYR A 184 2.77 10.80 -7.69
C TYR A 184 2.72 11.89 -6.61
N CYS A 185 2.27 11.52 -5.41
CA CYS A 185 2.30 12.38 -4.24
C CYS A 185 3.04 11.70 -3.10
N TRP A 186 3.74 12.46 -2.27
CA TRP A 186 4.38 11.88 -1.09
C TRP A 186 3.37 11.70 0.04
N ILE A 187 3.30 10.48 0.60
CA ILE A 187 2.58 10.19 1.83
C ILE A 187 3.53 10.46 3.00
N ASN A 188 3.29 11.55 3.72
CA ASN A 188 4.16 11.96 4.81
C ASN A 188 3.92 11.19 6.12
N SER A 189 2.78 10.51 6.25
CA SER A 189 2.44 9.69 7.41
C SER A 189 1.30 8.74 7.09
N ILE A 190 1.61 7.45 6.95
CA ILE A 190 0.59 6.39 6.78
C ILE A 190 -0.32 6.32 8.02
N SER A 191 0.25 6.42 9.22
CA SER A 191 -0.52 6.46 10.49
C SER A 191 -1.59 7.54 10.43
N ARG A 192 -1.24 8.80 10.11
CA ARG A 192 -2.22 9.89 10.01
C ARG A 192 -3.23 9.70 8.88
N LEU A 193 -2.82 9.06 7.78
CA LEU A 193 -3.70 8.82 6.64
C LEU A 193 -4.84 7.86 7.01
N LEU A 194 -4.55 6.84 7.81
CA LEU A 194 -5.46 5.72 8.08
C LEU A 194 -5.99 5.64 9.52
N SER A 195 -5.38 6.31 10.50
CA SER A 195 -5.69 6.12 11.93
C SER A 195 -7.12 6.47 12.31
N SER A 196 -7.71 7.45 11.64
CA SER A 196 -9.09 7.87 11.85
C SER A 196 -10.14 6.81 11.48
N GLN A 197 -9.75 5.79 10.72
CA GLN A 197 -10.61 4.65 10.37
C GLN A 197 -10.57 3.54 11.44
N VAL A 198 -9.56 3.61 12.31
CA VAL A 198 -9.27 2.55 13.27
C VAL A 198 -9.53 3.01 14.70
N THR A 199 -9.27 4.29 15.01
CA THR A 199 -9.49 4.84 16.36
C THR A 199 -10.14 6.21 16.31
N GLU A 200 -11.05 6.45 17.25
CA GLU A 200 -11.64 7.77 17.50
C GLU A 200 -10.71 8.70 18.28
N HIS A 201 -9.71 8.15 18.97
CA HIS A 201 -8.89 8.87 19.95
C HIS A 201 -7.49 9.27 19.47
N GLY A 202 -7.20 9.13 18.17
CA GLY A 202 -6.00 9.71 17.56
C GLY A 202 -4.68 9.15 18.11
N HIS A 203 -4.68 7.92 18.61
CA HIS A 203 -3.45 7.24 19.00
C HIS A 203 -2.61 6.93 17.75
N ASP A 204 -1.28 6.88 17.91
CA ASP A 204 -0.40 6.44 16.83
C ASP A 204 -0.62 4.95 16.58
N ILE A 205 -1.04 4.63 15.35
CA ILE A 205 -1.32 3.27 14.91
C ILE A 205 -0.27 2.89 13.87
N LEU A 206 0.28 1.70 14.04
CA LEU A 206 1.28 1.16 13.12
C LEU A 206 0.60 0.27 12.11
N PHE A 207 1.04 0.32 10.85
CA PHE A 207 0.42 -0.46 9.76
C PHE A 207 1.48 -1.35 9.09
N CYS A 208 1.17 -2.64 8.81
CA CYS A 208 2.00 -3.43 7.88
C CYS A 208 1.71 -2.93 6.46
N LEU A 209 2.67 -2.25 5.83
CA LEU A 209 2.51 -1.70 4.48
C LEU A 209 2.33 -2.77 3.38
N LYS A 210 2.52 -4.06 3.70
CA LYS A 210 2.28 -5.17 2.77
C LYS A 210 0.82 -5.66 2.79
N CYS A 211 0.20 -5.76 3.98
CA CYS A 211 -1.13 -6.34 4.14
C CYS A 211 -2.20 -5.34 4.60
N MET A 212 -1.79 -4.11 4.94
CA MET A 212 -2.63 -3.03 5.48
C MET A 212 -3.31 -3.32 6.83
N ASN A 213 -2.88 -4.37 7.55
CA ASN A 213 -3.30 -4.58 8.94
C ASN A 213 -2.65 -3.56 9.87
N HIS A 214 -3.33 -3.29 10.99
CA HIS A 214 -2.91 -2.31 11.98
C HIS A 214 -2.49 -2.97 13.30
N PHE A 215 -1.60 -2.31 14.03
CA PHE A 215 -1.01 -2.79 15.27
C PHE A 215 -0.83 -1.62 16.24
N SER A 216 -0.99 -1.91 17.53
CA SER A 216 -0.88 -0.92 18.61
C SER A 216 0.55 -0.75 19.13
N ARG A 217 1.48 -1.65 18.77
CA ARG A 217 2.86 -1.68 19.28
C ARG A 217 3.85 -2.12 18.22
N GLN A 218 5.05 -1.56 18.25
CA GLN A 218 6.10 -1.83 17.24
C GLN A 218 6.55 -3.28 17.31
N GLU A 219 6.68 -3.85 18.50
CA GLU A 219 7.13 -5.23 18.67
C GLU A 219 6.16 -6.23 17.99
N ILE A 220 4.85 -5.96 18.07
CA ILE A 220 3.83 -6.81 17.44
C ILE A 220 3.88 -6.68 15.91
N LEU A 221 4.11 -5.46 15.40
CA LEU A 221 4.32 -5.25 13.97
C LEU A 221 5.59 -5.95 13.49
N ASP A 222 6.69 -5.88 14.24
CA ASP A 222 7.95 -6.54 13.88
C ASP A 222 7.79 -8.06 13.85
N GLU A 223 7.16 -8.65 14.87
CA GLU A 223 6.76 -10.06 14.88
C GLU A 223 5.87 -10.38 13.69
N HIS A 224 4.90 -9.52 13.38
CA HIS A 224 4.05 -9.68 12.22
C HIS A 224 4.85 -9.69 10.91
N MET A 225 5.85 -8.82 10.76
CA MET A 225 6.66 -8.68 9.56
C MET A 225 7.50 -9.93 9.24
N GLU A 226 7.84 -10.75 10.23
CA GLU A 226 8.54 -12.03 10.03
C GLU A 226 7.73 -13.01 9.16
N TYR A 227 6.39 -12.93 9.25
CA TYR A 227 5.48 -13.76 8.48
C TYR A 227 4.51 -12.96 7.57
N CYS A 228 4.53 -11.61 7.60
CA CYS A 228 3.85 -10.67 6.68
C CYS A 228 4.50 -10.83 5.29
N GLY A 229 4.17 -11.94 4.63
CA GLY A 229 4.76 -12.39 3.36
C GLY A 229 4.80 -13.91 3.20
N GLN A 230 4.84 -14.69 4.29
CA GLN A 230 4.81 -16.16 4.25
C GLN A 230 3.39 -16.75 4.23
N LYS A 231 2.35 -15.91 4.41
CA LYS A 231 0.91 -16.28 4.41
C LYS A 231 0.58 -17.52 5.26
N LYS A 232 1.29 -17.77 6.37
CA LYS A 232 0.80 -18.72 7.38
C LYS A 232 -0.25 -17.98 8.21
N ALA A 233 -1.50 -18.45 8.15
CA ALA A 233 -2.62 -17.92 8.93
C ALA A 233 -2.48 -18.15 10.44
N VAL A 234 -1.45 -18.89 10.87
CA VAL A 234 -1.27 -19.38 12.25
C VAL A 234 0.21 -19.40 12.59
N ARG A 235 0.57 -18.78 13.73
CA ARG A 235 1.83 -19.03 14.44
C ARG A 235 1.75 -20.42 15.05
N ILE A 236 2.47 -21.39 14.49
CA ILE A 236 2.56 -22.75 15.03
C ILE A 236 3.74 -22.79 15.99
N GLU A 237 3.48 -22.66 17.28
CA GLU A 237 4.46 -22.98 18.32
C GLU A 237 4.39 -24.48 18.60
N MET A 238 5.48 -25.19 18.29
CA MET A 238 5.65 -26.58 18.66
C MET A 238 6.03 -26.64 20.14
N PRO A 239 5.37 -27.46 20.98
CA PRO A 239 5.79 -27.65 22.35
C PRO A 239 7.21 -28.22 22.43
N GLU A 240 7.92 -27.89 23.51
CA GLU A 240 9.24 -28.48 23.78
C GLU A 240 9.14 -29.99 23.95
N GLU A 241 10.17 -30.69 23.48
CA GLU A 241 10.23 -32.15 23.47
C GLU A 241 10.06 -32.71 24.90
N GLY A 242 8.96 -33.44 25.14
CA GLY A 242 8.61 -33.98 26.45
C GLY A 242 7.48 -33.24 27.18
N THR A 243 6.92 -32.16 26.62
CA THR A 243 5.72 -31.49 27.16
C THR A 243 4.42 -32.02 26.53
N PRO A 244 3.31 -32.16 27.29
CA PRO A 244 2.03 -32.58 26.72
C PRO A 244 1.54 -31.61 25.64
N LEU A 245 0.98 -32.15 24.55
CA LEU A 245 0.38 -31.36 23.47
C LEU A 245 -0.79 -30.50 24.00
N ALA A 246 -0.49 -29.23 24.29
CA ALA A 246 -1.49 -28.20 24.51
C ALA A 246 -1.40 -27.20 23.36
N SER A 247 -2.27 -27.35 22.36
CA SER A 247 -2.36 -26.38 21.27
C SER A 247 -2.99 -25.08 21.79
N LYS A 248 -2.19 -24.06 22.09
CA LYS A 248 -2.69 -22.68 22.18
C LYS A 248 -2.72 -22.09 20.77
N ALA A 249 -3.89 -22.15 20.14
CA ALA A 249 -4.16 -21.36 18.94
C ALA A 249 -4.52 -19.94 19.40
N THR A 250 -3.56 -19.02 19.35
CA THR A 250 -3.83 -17.61 19.60
C THR A 250 -4.29 -17.00 18.28
N ASN A 251 -5.57 -16.62 18.18
CA ASN A 251 -6.05 -15.82 17.07
C ASN A 251 -5.33 -14.48 17.11
N VAL A 252 -4.49 -14.22 16.10
CA VAL A 252 -3.97 -12.88 15.84
C VAL A 252 -5.13 -12.10 15.22
N ARG A 253 -5.80 -11.30 16.06
CA ARG A 253 -6.78 -10.32 15.61
C ARG A 253 -6.07 -9.07 15.14
#